data_AF-A0A941VE39-F1
#
_entry.id   AF-A0A941VE39-F1
#
_cell.length_a   1.000
_cell.length_b   1.000
_cell.length_c   1.000
_cell.angle_alpha   90.00
_cell.angle_beta   90.00
_cell.angle_gamma   90.00
#
_symmetry.space_group_name_H-M   'P 1'
#
loop_
_entity.id
_entity.type
_entity.pdbx_description
1 polymer ?
#
loop_
_entity_poly.entity_id
_entity_poly.type
_entity_poly.pdbx_seq_one_letter_code
_entity_poly.pdbx_strand_id
1 'polypeptide(L)'
;MAAGEYVSVRSQREMFEYRIGLEREELEHYPDEEAEELALIYAARGIELAAARKMAKAVIADPEKALDTLARKELGLNPEDLGSPCGAALFSFVSFAMGAAIPLLLFLLAGGSGSLLVAIILSATALFGVGGCNFTVHRTPRAGKRYAHAGNRRRGRDGDLAGGPPGRRHARVNRLGCAAWSGQTAIASHRAACARARSTH
;
A
#
# COMPACT_ATOMS: atom_id res chain seq x y z
N MET A 1 -19.01 -14.87 -7.46
CA MET A 1 -18.69 -13.44 -7.25
C MET A 1 -18.75 -13.07 -5.78
N ALA A 2 -19.93 -13.02 -5.14
CA ALA A 2 -20.09 -12.53 -3.75
C ALA A 2 -19.20 -13.23 -2.69
N ALA A 3 -19.22 -14.57 -2.63
CA ALA A 3 -18.48 -15.32 -1.60
C ALA A 3 -16.95 -15.13 -1.72
N GLY A 4 -16.42 -15.10 -2.94
CA GLY A 4 -15.00 -14.85 -3.17
C GLY A 4 -14.57 -13.46 -2.73
N GLU A 5 -15.39 -12.45 -3.03
CA GLU A 5 -15.16 -11.07 -2.60
C GLU A 5 -15.21 -10.94 -1.07
N TYR A 6 -16.20 -11.56 -0.43
CA TYR A 6 -16.32 -11.58 1.03
C TYR A 6 -15.07 -12.16 1.69
N VAL A 7 -14.63 -13.34 1.25
CA VAL A 7 -13.45 -14.02 1.81
C VAL A 7 -12.19 -13.19 1.58
N SER A 8 -12.02 -12.61 0.39
CA SER A 8 -10.87 -11.75 0.06
C SER A 8 -10.79 -10.53 0.98
N VAL A 9 -11.87 -9.76 1.08
CA VAL A 9 -11.89 -8.53 1.90
C VAL A 9 -11.82 -8.87 3.39
N ARG A 10 -12.48 -9.95 3.83
CA ARG A 10 -12.41 -10.40 5.22
C ARG A 10 -10.98 -10.80 5.62
N SER A 11 -10.29 -11.56 4.77
CA SER A 11 -8.90 -11.97 5.03
C SER A 11 -7.95 -10.77 5.12
N GLN A 12 -8.10 -9.78 4.24
CA GLN A 12 -7.33 -8.54 4.30
C GLN A 12 -7.58 -7.79 5.61
N ARG A 13 -8.85 -7.67 6.00
CA ARG A 13 -9.24 -7.01 7.25
C ARG A 13 -8.67 -7.72 8.48
N GLU A 14 -8.72 -9.03 8.55
CA GLU A 14 -8.14 -9.81 9.66
C GLU A 14 -6.62 -9.61 9.76
N MET A 15 -5.95 -9.55 8.61
CA MET A 15 -4.51 -9.28 8.56
C MET A 15 -4.17 -7.87 9.03
N PHE A 16 -5.00 -6.87 8.74
CA PHE A 16 -4.84 -5.51 9.25
C PHE A 16 -5.14 -5.40 10.75
N GLU A 17 -6.23 -6.02 11.21
CA GLU A 17 -6.59 -6.08 12.64
C GLU A 17 -5.45 -6.73 13.45
N TYR A 18 -4.86 -7.82 12.92
CA TYR A 18 -3.71 -8.47 13.53
C TYR A 18 -2.48 -7.56 13.63
N ARG A 19 -2.14 -6.82 12.56
CA ARG A 19 -1.01 -5.89 12.58
C ARG A 19 -1.22 -4.74 13.57
N ILE A 20 -2.42 -4.19 13.65
CA ILE A 20 -2.76 -3.14 14.63
C ILE A 20 -2.68 -3.71 16.06
N GLY A 21 -3.03 -4.98 16.25
CA GLY A 21 -2.85 -5.68 17.53
C GLY A 21 -1.38 -5.78 17.92
N LEU A 22 -0.51 -6.22 17.02
CA LEU A 22 0.94 -6.27 17.26
C LEU A 22 1.53 -4.90 17.56
N GLU A 23 1.16 -3.88 16.78
CA GLU A 23 1.63 -2.51 16.98
C GLU A 23 1.26 -1.97 18.37
N ARG A 24 0.05 -2.30 18.86
CA ARG A 24 -0.37 -1.95 20.21
C ARG A 24 0.50 -2.63 21.26
N GLU A 25 0.81 -3.91 21.08
CA GLU A 25 1.67 -4.67 21.99
C GLU A 25 3.11 -4.12 21.99
N GLU A 26 3.65 -3.78 20.82
CA GLU A 26 4.99 -3.17 20.67
C GLU A 26 5.04 -1.80 21.33
N LEU A 27 4.00 -0.98 21.18
CA LEU A 27 3.89 0.33 21.84
C LEU A 27 3.84 0.22 23.38
N GLU A 28 3.21 -0.83 23.92
CA GLU A 28 3.14 -1.08 25.37
C GLU A 28 4.49 -1.55 25.94
N HIS A 29 5.20 -2.42 25.22
CA HIS A 29 6.43 -3.05 25.73
C HIS A 29 7.70 -2.27 25.38
N TYR A 30 7.73 -1.60 24.23
CA TYR A 30 8.91 -0.97 23.64
C TYR A 30 8.67 0.48 23.16
N PRO A 31 8.08 1.38 23.98
CA PRO A 31 7.72 2.73 23.55
C PRO A 31 8.91 3.59 23.09
N ASP A 32 10.10 3.36 23.66
CA ASP A 32 11.31 4.08 23.25
C ASP A 32 11.81 3.63 21.86
N GLU A 33 11.63 2.36 21.50
CA GLU A 33 11.98 1.84 20.16
C GLU A 33 11.02 2.40 19.12
N GLU A 34 9.71 2.36 19.40
CA GLU A 34 8.66 2.93 18.52
C GLU A 34 8.84 4.44 18.30
N ALA A 35 9.29 5.17 19.33
CA ALA A 35 9.63 6.58 19.18
C ALA A 35 10.79 6.81 18.20
N GLU A 36 11.80 5.94 18.21
CA GLU A 36 12.91 6.04 17.28
C GLU A 36 12.50 5.62 15.86
N GLU A 37 11.67 4.58 15.71
CA GLU A 37 11.12 4.19 14.39
C GLU A 37 10.31 5.33 13.76
N LEU A 38 9.41 5.95 14.53
CA LEU A 38 8.63 7.10 14.07
C LEU A 38 9.53 8.31 13.74
N ALA A 39 10.59 8.54 14.50
CA ALA A 39 11.57 9.59 14.21
C ALA A 39 12.29 9.33 12.88
N LEU A 40 12.67 8.09 12.59
CA LEU A 40 13.28 7.70 11.32
C LEU A 40 12.30 7.88 10.14
N ILE A 41 11.01 7.58 10.33
CA ILE A 41 9.96 7.83 9.33
C ILE A 41 9.83 9.34 9.02
N TYR A 42 9.86 10.19 10.05
CA TYR A 42 9.85 11.65 9.88
C TYR A 42 11.12 12.15 9.19
N ALA A 43 12.29 11.62 9.57
CA ALA A 43 13.56 11.99 8.94
C ALA A 43 13.60 11.60 7.46
N ALA A 44 13.07 10.43 7.09
CA ALA A 44 12.94 9.99 5.71
C ALA A 44 12.07 10.93 4.86
N ARG A 45 11.12 11.65 5.49
CA ARG A 45 10.27 12.67 4.86
C ARG A 45 10.91 14.06 4.81
N GLY A 46 12.14 14.21 5.28
CA GLY A 46 12.93 15.44 5.18
C GLY A 46 12.94 16.32 6.44
N ILE A 47 12.45 15.80 7.57
CA ILE A 47 12.57 16.47 8.87
C ILE A 47 13.99 16.22 9.42
N GLU A 48 14.61 17.22 10.05
CA GLU A 48 15.90 17.04 10.70
C GLU A 48 15.78 16.03 11.87
N LEU A 49 16.77 15.14 12.05
CA LEU A 49 16.65 13.98 12.94
C LEU A 49 16.40 14.37 14.41
N ALA A 50 17.07 15.41 14.92
CA ALA A 50 16.86 15.86 16.29
C ALA A 50 15.45 16.45 16.48
N ALA A 51 14.93 17.18 15.50
CA ALA A 51 13.53 17.63 15.49
C ALA A 51 12.54 16.45 15.39
N ALA A 52 12.82 15.47 14.54
CA ALA A 52 12.00 14.28 14.36
C ALA A 52 11.87 13.46 15.66
N ARG A 53 12.98 13.26 16.38
CA ARG A 53 12.98 12.59 17.70
C ARG A 53 12.11 13.30 18.73
N LYS A 54 12.18 14.64 18.78
CA LYS A 54 11.32 15.43 19.68
C LYS A 54 9.84 15.25 19.35
N MET A 55 9.48 15.28 18.06
CA MET A 55 8.11 15.07 17.60
C MET A 55 7.61 13.65 17.91
N ALA A 56 8.43 12.64 17.62
CA ALA A 56 8.06 11.25 17.86
C ALA A 56 7.80 10.98 19.36
N LYS A 57 8.69 11.44 20.25
CA LYS A 57 8.47 11.33 21.70
C LYS A 57 7.19 12.02 22.17
N ALA A 58 6.85 13.17 21.59
CA ALA A 58 5.60 13.86 21.93
C ALA A 58 4.35 13.10 21.47
N VAL A 59 4.43 12.37 20.35
CA VAL A 59 3.33 11.53 19.85
C VAL A 59 3.19 10.25 20.69
N ILE A 60 4.30 9.57 21.00
CA ILE A 60 4.33 8.32 21.79
C ILE A 60 3.81 8.53 23.21
N ALA A 61 3.90 9.75 23.76
CA ALA A 61 3.39 10.08 25.09
C ALA A 61 1.87 9.86 25.26
N ASP A 62 1.11 9.81 24.16
CA ASP A 62 -0.32 9.51 24.14
C ASP A 62 -0.55 8.20 23.36
N PRO A 63 -0.78 7.06 24.04
CA PRO A 63 -0.84 5.75 23.39
C PRO A 63 -1.89 5.65 22.27
N GLU A 64 -3.03 6.32 22.41
CA GLU A 64 -4.09 6.33 21.40
C GLU A 64 -3.64 7.08 20.14
N LYS A 65 -3.05 8.28 20.32
CA LYS A 65 -2.50 9.06 19.19
C LYS A 65 -1.28 8.41 18.57
N ALA A 66 -0.47 7.74 19.38
CA ALA A 66 0.68 6.99 18.94
C ALA A 66 0.27 5.84 18.02
N LEU A 67 -0.68 5.01 18.46
CA LEU A 67 -1.18 3.89 17.67
C LEU A 67 -1.83 4.36 16.36
N ASP A 68 -2.65 5.41 16.37
CA ASP A 68 -3.23 5.99 15.14
C ASP A 68 -2.11 6.52 14.20
N THR A 69 -1.11 7.19 14.76
CA THR A 69 0.01 7.73 13.98
C THR A 69 0.85 6.62 13.36
N LEU A 70 1.22 5.60 14.13
CA LEU A 70 1.99 4.46 13.66
C LEU A 70 1.20 3.66 12.62
N ALA A 71 -0.08 3.37 12.87
CA ALA A 71 -0.95 2.72 11.89
C ALA A 71 -0.98 3.48 10.55
N ARG A 72 -1.07 4.81 10.56
CA ARG A 72 -1.09 5.62 9.34
C ARG A 72 0.27 5.83 8.70
N LYS A 73 1.32 6.03 9.50
CA LYS A 73 2.64 6.45 9.00
C LYS A 73 3.53 5.27 8.65
N GLU A 74 3.43 4.19 9.40
CA GLU A 74 4.21 2.98 9.23
C GLU A 74 3.44 1.90 8.48
N LEU A 75 2.26 1.51 8.98
CA LEU A 75 1.48 0.44 8.35
C LEU A 75 0.78 0.94 7.07
N GLY A 76 0.59 2.25 6.92
CA GLY A 76 -0.16 2.85 5.82
C GLY A 76 -1.66 2.55 5.86
N LEU A 77 -2.16 2.18 7.04
CA LEU A 77 -3.55 1.79 7.28
C LEU A 77 -4.31 2.94 7.93
N ASN A 78 -5.61 3.00 7.64
CA ASN A 78 -6.53 3.84 8.41
C ASN A 78 -7.27 2.92 9.41
N PRO A 79 -7.02 3.02 10.72
CA PRO A 79 -7.66 2.13 11.70
C PRO A 79 -9.20 2.25 11.71
N GLU A 80 -9.73 3.39 11.27
CA GLU A 80 -11.17 3.65 11.18
C GLU A 80 -11.81 3.10 9.91
N ASP A 81 -11.02 2.74 8.89
CA ASP A 81 -11.51 2.32 7.57
C ASP A 81 -10.74 1.10 7.06
N LEU A 82 -11.05 -0.06 7.64
CA LEU A 82 -10.49 -1.36 7.25
C LEU A 82 -11.33 -2.10 6.18
N GLY A 83 -12.32 -1.42 5.60
CA GLY A 83 -13.25 -1.99 4.63
C GLY A 83 -14.39 -2.81 5.24
N SER A 84 -15.45 -2.97 4.45
CA SER A 84 -16.66 -3.73 4.80
C SER A 84 -16.79 -4.97 3.92
N PRO A 85 -16.47 -6.18 4.43
CA PRO A 85 -16.57 -7.42 3.65
C PRO A 85 -17.99 -7.68 3.13
N CYS A 86 -19.02 -7.40 3.94
CA CYS A 86 -20.41 -7.58 3.55
C CYS A 86 -20.82 -6.57 2.46
N GLY A 87 -20.43 -5.30 2.63
CA GLY A 87 -20.70 -4.26 1.63
C GLY A 87 -20.07 -4.61 0.28
N ALA A 88 -18.77 -4.93 0.28
CA ALA A 88 -18.06 -5.32 -0.93
C ALA A 88 -18.70 -6.54 -1.63
N ALA A 89 -19.05 -7.58 -0.86
CA ALA A 89 -19.70 -8.76 -1.40
C ALA A 89 -21.06 -8.47 -2.03
N LEU A 90 -21.89 -7.62 -1.38
CA LEU A 90 -23.22 -7.26 -1.87
C LEU A 90 -23.14 -6.42 -3.14
N PHE A 91 -22.28 -5.39 -3.16
CA PHE A 91 -22.10 -4.56 -4.36
C PHE A 91 -21.60 -5.37 -5.54
N SER A 92 -20.63 -6.27 -5.32
CA SER A 92 -20.12 -7.17 -6.36
C SER A 92 -21.18 -8.17 -6.84
N PHE A 93 -22.01 -8.69 -5.93
CA PHE A 93 -23.11 -9.56 -6.29
C PHE A 93 -24.14 -8.85 -7.17
N VAL A 94 -24.64 -7.69 -6.73
CA VAL A 94 -25.69 -6.94 -7.42
C VAL A 94 -25.20 -6.45 -8.78
N SER A 95 -23.98 -5.91 -8.84
CA SER A 95 -23.38 -5.44 -10.10
C SER A 95 -23.24 -6.58 -11.12
N PHE A 96 -22.75 -7.75 -10.66
CA PHE A 96 -22.63 -8.92 -11.53
C PHE A 96 -24.00 -9.47 -11.95
N ALA A 97 -24.95 -9.58 -11.02
CA ALA A 97 -26.28 -10.08 -11.28
C ALA A 97 -27.02 -9.21 -12.30
N MET A 98 -26.95 -7.88 -12.16
CA MET A 98 -27.55 -6.96 -13.14
C MET A 98 -26.89 -7.07 -14.52
N GLY A 99 -25.57 -7.15 -14.58
CA GLY A 99 -24.85 -7.32 -15.85
C GLY A 99 -25.16 -8.65 -16.55
N ALA A 100 -25.31 -9.74 -15.78
CA ALA A 100 -25.62 -11.06 -16.29
C ALA A 100 -27.11 -11.25 -16.63
N ALA A 101 -28.02 -10.51 -15.97
CA ALA A 101 -29.45 -10.62 -16.18
C ALA A 101 -29.88 -10.22 -17.60
N ILE A 102 -29.24 -9.19 -18.19
CA ILE A 102 -29.59 -8.67 -19.51
C ILE A 102 -29.50 -9.74 -20.62
N PRO A 103 -28.34 -10.40 -20.85
CA PRO A 103 -28.24 -11.43 -21.88
C PRO A 103 -29.06 -12.68 -21.52
N LEU A 104 -29.20 -12.99 -20.23
CA LEU A 104 -29.99 -14.14 -19.77
C LEU A 104 -31.48 -13.97 -20.07
N LEU A 105 -32.05 -12.82 -19.77
CA LEU A 105 -33.45 -12.50 -20.07
C LEU A 105 -33.70 -12.48 -21.58
N LEU A 106 -32.78 -11.92 -22.36
CA LEU A 106 -32.89 -11.91 -23.82
C LEU A 106 -32.94 -13.34 -24.39
N PHE A 107 -32.09 -14.24 -23.89
CA PHE A 107 -32.09 -15.64 -24.29
C PHE A 107 -33.40 -16.35 -23.92
N LEU A 108 -33.89 -16.16 -22.68
CA LEU A 108 -35.12 -16.81 -22.20
C LEU A 108 -36.37 -16.36 -22.97
N LEU A 109 -36.46 -15.08 -23.35
CA LEU A 109 -37.61 -14.52 -24.05
C LEU A 109 -37.60 -14.78 -25.56
N ALA A 110 -36.43 -14.81 -26.20
CA ALA A 110 -36.32 -14.89 -27.66
C ALA A 110 -36.48 -16.32 -28.23
N GLY A 111 -36.37 -17.37 -27.41
CA GLY A 111 -36.86 -18.73 -27.71
C GLY A 111 -36.62 -19.22 -29.14
N GLY A 112 -35.37 -19.33 -29.60
CA GLY A 112 -35.05 -19.80 -30.94
C GLY A 112 -33.55 -19.92 -31.22
N SER A 113 -33.15 -20.67 -32.25
CA SER A 113 -31.74 -20.98 -32.56
C SER A 113 -30.86 -19.74 -32.79
N GLY A 114 -31.44 -18.61 -33.22
CA GLY A 114 -30.74 -17.33 -33.43
C GLY A 114 -30.50 -16.51 -32.14
N SER A 115 -31.21 -16.81 -31.05
CA SER A 115 -31.14 -16.04 -29.78
C SER A 115 -29.78 -16.15 -29.10
N LEU A 116 -29.11 -17.30 -29.22
CA LEU A 116 -27.78 -17.54 -28.65
C LEU A 116 -26.72 -16.63 -29.28
N LEU A 117 -26.73 -16.51 -30.62
CA LEU A 117 -25.78 -15.65 -31.34
C LEU A 117 -25.97 -14.18 -30.96
N VAL A 118 -27.21 -13.72 -30.83
CA VAL A 118 -27.51 -12.35 -30.40
C VAL A 118 -27.02 -12.12 -28.96
N ALA A 119 -27.27 -13.05 -28.05
CA ALA A 119 -26.81 -12.95 -26.66
C ALA A 119 -25.27 -12.92 -26.55
N ILE A 120 -24.56 -13.71 -27.37
CA ILE A 120 -23.09 -13.71 -27.45
C ILE A 120 -22.58 -12.36 -27.95
N ILE A 121 -23.09 -11.85 -29.07
CA ILE A 121 -22.66 -10.57 -29.64
C ILE A 121 -22.96 -9.41 -28.68
N LEU A 122 -24.13 -9.42 -28.05
CA LEU A 122 -24.50 -8.40 -27.07
C LEU A 122 -23.58 -8.44 -25.84
N SER A 123 -23.29 -9.63 -25.32
CA SER A 123 -22.38 -9.79 -24.17
C SER A 123 -20.96 -9.35 -24.52
N ALA A 124 -20.46 -9.71 -25.70
CA ALA A 124 -19.14 -9.33 -26.18
C ALA A 124 -19.01 -7.80 -26.36
N THR A 125 -20.01 -7.16 -26.96
CA THR A 125 -20.03 -5.70 -27.14
C THR A 125 -20.15 -4.96 -25.79
N ALA A 126 -20.97 -5.46 -24.86
CA ALA A 126 -21.05 -4.91 -23.50
C ALA A 126 -19.72 -5.04 -22.74
N LEU A 127 -19.07 -6.20 -22.78
CA LEU A 127 -17.76 -6.42 -22.13
C LEU A 127 -16.69 -5.49 -22.71
N PHE A 128 -16.67 -5.34 -24.03
CA PHE A 128 -15.73 -4.46 -24.72
C PHE A 128 -15.98 -2.99 -24.39
N GLY A 129 -17.25 -2.58 -24.29
CA GLY A 129 -17.65 -1.25 -23.85
C GLY A 129 -17.18 -0.93 -22.43
N VAL A 130 -17.46 -1.83 -21.47
CA VAL A 130 -17.03 -1.67 -20.06
C VAL A 130 -15.51 -1.66 -19.92
N GLY A 131 -14.81 -2.53 -20.66
CA GLY A 131 -13.35 -2.55 -20.72
C GLY A 131 -12.78 -1.24 -21.28
N GLY A 132 -13.37 -0.72 -22.35
CA GLY A 132 -13.02 0.57 -22.94
C GLY A 132 -13.21 1.74 -21.97
N CYS A 133 -14.34 1.80 -21.26
CA CYS A 133 -14.59 2.80 -20.23
C CYS A 133 -13.53 2.75 -19.11
N ASN A 134 -13.25 1.55 -18.57
CA ASN A 134 -12.19 1.39 -17.56
C ASN A 134 -10.82 1.87 -18.07
N PHE A 135 -10.47 1.55 -19.31
CA PHE A 135 -9.22 2.00 -19.93
C PHE A 135 -9.11 3.53 -20.01
N THR A 136 -10.21 4.23 -20.33
CA THR A 136 -10.20 5.70 -20.38
C THR A 136 -10.03 6.36 -19.01
N VAL A 137 -10.60 5.78 -17.95
CA VAL A 137 -10.48 6.30 -16.58
C VAL A 137 -9.03 6.24 -16.09
N HIS A 138 -8.35 5.11 -16.32
CA HIS A 138 -6.96 4.91 -15.90
C HIS A 138 -5.91 5.66 -16.73
N ARG A 139 -6.27 6.18 -17.92
CA ARG A 139 -5.36 6.96 -18.78
C ARG A 139 -5.25 8.44 -18.44
N THR A 140 -5.98 8.94 -17.44
CA THR A 140 -5.86 10.35 -17.05
C THR A 140 -4.43 10.65 -16.53
N PRO A 141 -3.62 11.50 -17.21
CA PRO A 141 -2.19 11.69 -16.89
C PRO A 141 -1.90 12.44 -15.59
N ARG A 142 -2.89 12.62 -14.71
CA ARG A 142 -2.77 13.46 -13.51
C ARG A 142 -2.00 12.79 -12.37
N ALA A 143 -1.89 11.46 -12.35
CA ALA A 143 -1.16 10.74 -11.30
C ALA A 143 0.37 10.68 -11.52
N GLY A 144 0.86 10.74 -12.77
CA GLY A 144 2.29 10.55 -13.08
C GLY A 144 3.19 11.76 -12.77
N LYS A 145 2.65 12.98 -12.72
CA LYS A 145 3.47 14.20 -12.55
C LYS A 145 3.90 14.47 -11.09
N ARG A 146 3.29 13.82 -10.09
CA ARG A 146 3.61 14.05 -8.67
C ARG A 146 4.83 13.27 -8.17
N TYR A 147 5.18 12.14 -8.80
CA TYR A 147 6.35 11.34 -8.39
C TYR A 147 7.66 11.81 -9.03
N ALA A 148 7.61 12.50 -10.18
CA ALA A 148 8.80 12.98 -10.88
C ALA A 148 9.49 14.17 -10.18
N HIS A 149 8.76 15.00 -9.43
CA HIS A 149 9.31 16.20 -8.80
C HIS A 149 10.04 15.96 -7.46
N ALA A 150 9.86 14.79 -6.83
CA ALA A 150 10.54 14.45 -5.58
C ALA A 150 11.96 13.88 -5.79
N GLY A 151 12.25 13.28 -6.95
CA GLY A 151 13.54 12.68 -7.25
C GLY A 151 14.66 13.67 -7.60
N ASN A 152 14.32 14.87 -8.08
CA ASN A 152 15.33 15.78 -8.65
C ASN A 152 16.05 16.66 -7.61
N ARG A 153 15.57 16.75 -6.37
CA ARG A 153 16.22 17.58 -5.32
C ARG A 153 17.37 16.89 -4.56
N ARG A 154 17.55 15.57 -4.71
CA ARG A 154 18.64 14.82 -4.03
C ARG A 154 19.98 14.85 -4.78
N ARG A 155 20.00 15.25 -6.06
CA ARG A 155 21.24 15.21 -6.88
C ARG A 155 22.21 16.39 -6.65
N GLY A 156 21.80 17.39 -5.87
CA GLY A 156 22.58 18.63 -5.67
C GLY A 156 23.40 18.70 -4.37
N ARG A 157 23.29 17.72 -3.45
CA ARG A 157 23.87 17.84 -2.09
C ARG A 157 24.89 16.77 -1.71
N ASP A 158 25.30 15.92 -2.66
CA ASP A 158 26.35 14.90 -2.45
C ASP A 158 27.72 15.34 -3.02
N GLY A 159 27.85 16.61 -3.43
CA GLY A 159 29.06 17.15 -4.06
C GLY A 159 30.16 17.63 -3.11
N ASP A 160 29.89 17.76 -1.80
CA ASP A 160 30.75 18.56 -0.89
C ASP A 160 31.44 17.78 0.24
N LEU A 161 31.44 16.43 0.22
CA LEU A 161 32.08 15.62 1.28
C LEU A 161 33.12 14.61 0.77
N ALA A 162 33.91 14.97 -0.26
CA ALA A 162 35.00 14.12 -0.74
C ALA A 162 36.36 14.85 -0.72
N GLY A 163 36.83 15.20 0.48
CA GLY A 163 38.24 15.54 0.75
C GLY A 163 38.96 14.36 1.41
N GLY A 164 39.46 13.41 0.63
CA GLY A 164 40.25 12.28 1.12
C GLY A 164 41.13 11.67 0.01
N PRO A 165 42.39 11.29 0.29
CA PRO A 165 43.36 10.94 -0.74
C PRO A 165 43.09 9.58 -1.42
N PRO A 166 43.60 9.37 -2.66
CA PRO A 166 43.13 8.31 -3.54
C PRO A 166 43.77 6.95 -3.25
N GLY A 167 42.97 6.01 -2.73
CA GLY A 167 43.27 4.58 -2.69
C GLY A 167 42.67 3.85 -3.90
N ARG A 168 43.52 3.30 -4.76
CA ARG A 168 43.11 2.45 -5.90
C ARG A 168 42.53 1.13 -5.40
N ARG A 169 41.33 0.74 -5.87
CA ARG A 169 41.07 -0.55 -6.56
C ARG A 169 39.59 -0.71 -6.95
N HIS A 170 39.42 -1.44 -8.04
CA HIS A 170 38.20 -1.73 -8.78
C HIS A 170 37.08 -2.36 -7.95
N ALA A 171 35.86 -1.84 -8.11
CA ALA A 171 34.67 -2.67 -8.31
C ALA A 171 33.63 -1.84 -9.06
N ARG A 172 33.52 -2.12 -10.36
CA ARG A 172 32.46 -1.62 -11.23
C ARG A 172 31.17 -2.36 -10.83
N VAL A 173 30.46 -1.86 -9.81
CA VAL A 173 29.13 -2.36 -9.47
C VAL A 173 28.09 -1.52 -10.21
N ASN A 174 27.27 -2.26 -10.93
CA ASN A 174 26.26 -1.86 -11.87
C ASN A 174 25.39 -0.68 -11.36
N ARG A 175 25.41 0.43 -12.11
CA ARG A 175 24.39 1.48 -12.01
C ARG A 175 23.11 0.89 -12.58
N LEU A 176 22.19 0.49 -11.72
CA LEU A 176 20.73 0.43 -11.95
C LEU A 176 20.10 -0.13 -10.66
N GLY A 177 19.46 0.72 -9.85
CA GLY A 177 18.41 0.25 -8.93
C GLY A 177 18.56 0.40 -7.41
N CYS A 178 19.58 1.04 -6.83
CA CYS A 178 19.76 0.98 -5.35
C CYS A 178 19.26 2.18 -4.50
N ALA A 179 18.85 3.32 -5.04
CA ALA A 179 18.64 4.51 -4.19
C ALA A 179 17.25 4.63 -3.52
N ALA A 180 16.27 3.80 -3.90
CA ALA A 180 14.98 3.71 -3.20
C ALA A 180 14.95 2.60 -2.14
N TRP A 181 16.01 1.80 -2.07
CA TRP A 181 16.10 0.57 -1.29
C TRP A 181 17.05 0.70 -0.09
N SER A 182 17.31 1.93 0.39
CA SER A 182 18.17 2.18 1.58
C SER A 182 17.37 2.53 2.84
N GLY A 183 16.17 3.12 2.70
CA GLY A 183 15.31 3.43 3.86
C GLY A 183 14.49 2.23 4.35
N GLN A 184 13.97 1.42 3.42
CA GLN A 184 13.22 0.20 3.75
C GLN A 184 14.13 -0.91 4.28
N THR A 185 15.39 -0.98 3.82
CA THR A 185 16.37 -1.96 4.33
C THR A 185 16.82 -1.61 5.75
N ALA A 186 16.90 -0.33 6.12
CA ALA A 186 17.18 0.07 7.49
C ALA A 186 16.05 -0.37 8.46
N ILE A 187 14.79 -0.08 8.13
CA ILE A 187 13.62 -0.49 8.93
C ILE A 187 13.49 -2.02 8.98
N ALA A 188 13.66 -2.71 7.84
CA ALA A 188 13.63 -4.17 7.79
C ALA A 188 14.80 -4.80 8.55
N SER A 189 16.00 -4.21 8.53
CA SER A 189 17.15 -4.68 9.30
C SER A 189 17.00 -4.44 10.80
N HIS A 190 16.34 -3.35 11.20
CA HIS A 190 16.03 -3.04 12.59
C HIS A 190 15.00 -4.03 13.14
N ARG A 191 13.88 -4.23 12.44
CA ARG A 191 12.87 -5.25 12.79
C ARG A 191 13.47 -6.66 12.81
N ALA A 192 14.37 -7.00 11.89
CA ALA A 192 15.06 -8.31 11.88
C ALA A 192 16.17 -8.44 12.95
N ALA A 193 16.65 -7.33 13.54
CA ALA A 193 17.57 -7.32 14.66
C ALA A 193 16.78 -7.45 15.98
N CYS A 194 15.71 -6.66 16.16
CA CYS A 194 14.81 -6.78 17.31
C CYS A 194 14.08 -8.14 17.35
N ALA A 195 13.65 -8.69 16.21
CA ALA A 195 13.09 -10.05 16.15
C ALA A 195 14.11 -11.13 16.56
N ARG A 196 15.41 -10.93 16.26
CA ARG A 196 16.48 -11.85 16.70
C ARG A 196 16.75 -11.74 18.20
N ALA A 197 16.78 -10.52 18.73
CA ALA A 197 16.93 -10.27 20.17
C ALA A 197 15.75 -10.84 20.99
N ARG A 198 14.54 -10.89 20.42
CA ARG A 198 13.34 -11.51 21.02
C ARG A 198 13.37 -13.04 21.09
N SER A 199 14.18 -13.72 20.28
CA SER A 199 14.27 -15.20 20.26
C SER A 199 15.26 -15.81 21.26
N THR A 200 16.01 -14.96 21.97
CA THR A 200 17.08 -15.37 22.90
C THR A 200 16.74 -15.20 24.39
N HIS A 201 15.49 -14.85 24.69
CA HIS A 201 14.91 -14.80 26.04
C HIS A 201 13.67 -15.68 26.11
#